data_AF-A0A148N6H0-F1
#
_entry.id   AF-A0A148N6H0-F1
#
_cell.length_a   1.000
_cell.length_b   1.000
_cell.length_c   1.000
_cell.angle_alpha   90.00
_cell.angle_beta   90.00
_cell.angle_gamma   90.00
#
_symmetry.space_group_name_H-M   'P 1'
#
loop_
_entity.id
_entity.type
_entity.pdbx_description
1 polymer ?
#
loop_
_entity_poly.entity_id
_entity_poly.type
_entity_poly.pdbx_seq_one_letter_code
_entity_poly.pdbx_strand_id
1 'polypeptide(L)'
;MNVNINSKYKDDIMLWGGILVVSAVFIGIFMVFTTTPPLDLIKKILSAILIMFLPGYIIMKLYLDDVKLSNNPAVDKFILSFGLSMVTVQSLAFIVNYFAVYGENLDQEFRIRMEAYMPLIIAFLVVATAFVLKFFWGTISSIWGKLMDWFAAKLGGAGHTTLLVLATFIILALFYLVIKVILLVMVSMAT
;
A
#
# COMPACT_ATOMS: atom_id res chain seq x y z
N MET A 1 -18.18 -24.12 20.70
CA MET A 1 -16.71 -23.93 20.82
C MET A 1 -16.49 -22.47 21.20
N ASN A 2 -16.38 -22.16 22.50
CA ASN A 2 -16.19 -20.78 22.96
C ASN A 2 -14.72 -20.41 22.77
N VAL A 3 -14.42 -19.67 21.71
CA VAL A 3 -13.09 -19.11 21.48
C VAL A 3 -12.82 -18.11 22.59
N ASN A 4 -11.90 -18.43 23.50
CA ASN A 4 -11.45 -17.53 24.55
C ASN A 4 -10.50 -16.49 23.92
N ILE A 5 -11.07 -15.44 23.33
CA ILE A 5 -10.38 -14.31 22.67
C ILE A 5 -9.86 -13.37 23.77
N ASN A 6 -8.78 -13.79 24.45
CA ASN A 6 -8.14 -12.96 25.46
C ASN A 6 -7.32 -11.82 24.78
N SER A 7 -7.84 -10.60 24.95
CA SER A 7 -7.38 -9.23 24.66
C SER A 7 -6.58 -8.88 23.39
N LYS A 8 -5.56 -9.64 22.96
CA LYS A 8 -4.57 -9.14 21.99
C LYS A 8 -5.09 -8.99 20.54
N TYR A 9 -6.00 -9.86 20.12
CA TYR A 9 -6.54 -9.88 18.75
C TYR A 9 -8.00 -9.44 18.68
N LYS A 10 -8.59 -9.04 19.81
CA LYS A 10 -10.01 -8.71 19.88
C LYS A 10 -10.34 -7.55 18.93
N ASP A 11 -9.51 -6.52 18.92
CA ASP A 11 -9.72 -5.33 18.11
C ASP A 11 -9.52 -5.61 16.60
N ASP A 12 -8.56 -6.48 16.27
CA ASP A 12 -8.34 -6.93 14.89
C ASP A 12 -9.55 -7.74 14.38
N ILE A 13 -10.08 -8.65 15.20
CA ILE A 13 -11.27 -9.44 14.86
C ILE A 13 -12.49 -8.53 14.70
N MET A 14 -12.65 -7.51 15.56
CA MET A 14 -13.74 -6.54 15.44
C MET A 14 -13.63 -5.71 14.16
N LEU A 15 -12.42 -5.28 13.79
CA LEU A 15 -12.17 -4.57 12.52
C LEU A 15 -12.52 -5.44 11.32
N TRP A 16 -11.94 -6.64 11.23
CA TRP A 16 -12.14 -7.53 10.08
C TRP A 16 -13.57 -8.06 10.02
N GLY A 17 -14.18 -8.33 11.18
CA GLY A 17 -15.60 -8.69 11.29
C GLY A 17 -16.51 -7.57 10.81
N GLY A 18 -16.23 -6.32 11.19
CA GLY A 18 -16.97 -5.15 10.70
C GLY A 18 -16.88 -4.99 9.19
N ILE A 19 -15.67 -5.11 8.63
CA ILE A 19 -15.44 -5.09 7.18
C ILE A 19 -16.26 -6.19 6.51
N LEU A 20 -16.20 -7.43 7.03
CA LEU A 20 -16.90 -8.57 6.44
C LEU A 20 -18.43 -8.39 6.46
N VAL A 21 -18.99 -7.90 7.57
CA VAL A 21 -20.43 -7.62 7.68
C VAL A 21 -20.87 -6.58 6.65
N VAL A 22 -20.15 -5.46 6.55
CA VAL A 22 -20.45 -4.43 5.54
C VAL A 22 -20.34 -5.01 4.13
N SER A 23 -19.31 -5.82 3.88
CA SER A 23 -19.09 -6.49 2.59
C SER A 23 -20.24 -7.42 2.21
N ALA A 24 -20.75 -8.20 3.17
CA ALA A 24 -21.89 -9.09 2.96
C ALA A 24 -23.15 -8.32 2.58
N VAL A 25 -23.38 -7.15 3.20
CA VAL A 25 -24.50 -6.26 2.83
C VAL A 25 -24.33 -5.75 1.41
N PHE A 26 -23.15 -5.27 1.03
CA PHE A 26 -22.88 -4.83 -0.36
C PHE A 26 -23.06 -5.95 -1.37
N ILE A 27 -22.52 -7.15 -1.10
CA ILE A 27 -22.71 -8.32 -1.96
C ILE A 27 -24.20 -8.63 -2.12
N GLY A 28 -24.97 -8.61 -1.01
CA GLY A 28 -26.41 -8.83 -1.03
C GLY A 28 -27.15 -7.81 -1.92
N ILE A 29 -26.82 -6.53 -1.79
CA ILE A 29 -27.39 -5.46 -2.62
C ILE A 29 -27.02 -5.69 -4.08
N PHE A 30 -25.74 -5.88 -4.40
CA PHE A 30 -25.31 -6.07 -5.78
C PHE A 30 -25.95 -7.31 -6.40
N MET A 31 -26.07 -8.43 -5.68
CA MET A 31 -26.75 -9.63 -6.18
C MET A 31 -28.19 -9.37 -6.67
N VAL A 32 -28.88 -8.36 -6.15
CA VAL A 32 -30.22 -7.98 -6.62
C VAL A 32 -30.19 -7.23 -7.95
N PHE A 33 -29.09 -6.53 -8.26
CA PHE A 33 -28.99 -5.63 -9.42
C PHE A 33 -28.09 -6.13 -10.55
N THR A 34 -27.31 -7.19 -10.34
CA THR A 34 -26.40 -7.75 -11.36
C THR A 34 -26.76 -9.18 -11.76
N THR A 35 -26.57 -9.47 -13.04
CA THR A 35 -26.68 -10.83 -13.63
C THR A 35 -25.40 -11.65 -13.49
N THR A 36 -24.38 -11.12 -12.80
CA THR A 36 -23.11 -11.81 -12.57
C THR A 36 -23.30 -12.99 -11.61
N PRO A 37 -22.66 -14.15 -11.88
CA PRO A 37 -22.69 -15.27 -10.95
C PRO A 37 -22.28 -14.86 -9.52
N PRO A 38 -23.00 -15.31 -8.47
CA PRO A 38 -22.73 -14.91 -7.09
C PRO A 38 -21.28 -15.11 -6.64
N LEU A 39 -20.66 -16.22 -7.05
CA LEU A 39 -19.27 -16.53 -6.71
C LEU A 39 -18.28 -15.53 -7.30
N ASP A 40 -18.50 -15.07 -8.53
CA ASP A 40 -17.60 -14.11 -9.18
C ASP A 40 -17.75 -12.71 -8.59
N LEU A 41 -18.98 -12.34 -8.20
CA LEU A 41 -19.23 -11.11 -7.46
C LEU A 41 -18.53 -11.11 -6.10
N ILE A 42 -18.64 -12.21 -5.34
CA ILE A 42 -17.96 -12.39 -4.05
C ILE A 42 -16.45 -12.26 -4.21
N LYS A 43 -15.86 -12.96 -5.19
CA LYS A 43 -14.41 -12.87 -5.47
C LYS A 43 -13.98 -11.44 -5.77
N LYS A 44 -14.72 -10.73 -6.63
CA LYS A 44 -14.40 -9.34 -6.99
C LYS A 44 -14.45 -8.41 -5.79
N ILE A 45 -15.50 -8.50 -4.98
CA ILE A 45 -15.69 -7.65 -3.80
C ILE A 45 -14.62 -7.95 -2.75
N LEU A 46 -14.38 -9.23 -2.42
CA LEU A 46 -13.35 -9.61 -1.46
C LEU A 46 -11.94 -9.20 -1.91
N SER A 47 -11.61 -9.40 -3.19
CA SER A 47 -10.33 -8.95 -3.75
C SER A 47 -10.19 -7.43 -3.67
N ALA A 48 -11.23 -6.68 -4.01
CA ALA A 48 -11.22 -5.21 -3.91
C ALA A 48 -10.99 -4.74 -2.46
N ILE A 49 -11.66 -5.35 -1.49
CA ILE A 49 -11.48 -5.05 -0.06
C ILE A 49 -10.07 -5.38 0.39
N LEU A 50 -9.53 -6.53 0.01
CA LEU A 50 -8.18 -6.93 0.39
C LEU A 50 -7.16 -5.94 -0.18
N ILE A 51 -7.26 -5.59 -1.46
CA ILE A 51 -6.38 -4.61 -2.09
C ILE A 51 -6.50 -3.24 -1.40
N MET A 52 -7.72 -2.85 -1.03
CA MET A 52 -8.01 -1.54 -0.44
C MET A 52 -7.61 -1.43 1.03
N PHE A 53 -7.70 -2.49 1.83
CA PHE A 53 -7.47 -2.43 3.28
C PHE A 53 -6.21 -3.14 3.74
N LEU A 54 -5.81 -4.24 3.10
CA LEU A 54 -4.73 -5.09 3.60
C LEU A 54 -3.37 -4.35 3.67
N PRO A 55 -2.94 -3.57 2.65
CA PRO A 55 -1.66 -2.87 2.71
C PRO A 55 -1.62 -1.85 3.85
N GLY A 56 -2.66 -1.03 3.96
CA GLY A 56 -2.77 -0.04 5.02
C GLY A 56 -2.88 -0.67 6.42
N TYR A 57 -3.60 -1.79 6.56
CA TYR A 57 -3.66 -2.54 7.81
C TYR A 57 -2.30 -3.11 8.21
N ILE A 58 -1.52 -3.63 7.26
CA ILE A 58 -0.17 -4.12 7.53
C ILE A 58 0.73 -2.98 8.00
N ILE A 59 0.69 -1.82 7.35
CA ILE A 59 1.47 -0.64 7.78
C ILE A 59 1.04 -0.20 9.19
N MET A 60 -0.27 -0.08 9.43
CA MET A 60 -0.81 0.24 10.75
C MET A 60 -0.29 -0.74 11.80
N LYS A 61 -0.36 -2.05 11.54
CA LYS A 61 0.08 -3.06 12.50
C LYS A 61 1.60 -3.09 12.71
N LEU A 62 2.38 -2.80 11.68
CA LEU A 62 3.84 -2.80 11.79
C LEU A 62 4.38 -1.56 12.51
N TYR A 63 3.72 -0.41 12.38
CA TYR A 63 4.28 0.88 12.80
C TYR A 63 3.43 1.66 13.80
N LEU A 64 2.11 1.47 13.79
CA LEU A 64 1.13 2.30 14.51
C LEU A 64 0.17 1.48 15.38
N ASP A 65 0.50 0.23 15.74
CA ASP A 65 -0.42 -0.68 16.48
C ASP A 65 -0.82 -0.11 17.84
N ASP A 66 0.04 0.72 18.45
CA ASP A 66 -0.19 1.36 19.74
C ASP A 66 -0.87 2.73 19.65
N VAL A 67 -1.14 3.23 18.44
CA VAL A 67 -1.77 4.54 18.24
C VAL A 67 -3.26 4.48 18.59
N LYS A 68 -3.70 5.36 19.50
CA LYS A 68 -5.09 5.52 19.92
C LYS A 68 -5.56 6.92 19.55
N LEU A 69 -6.56 7.01 18.67
CA LEU A 69 -7.22 8.25 18.26
C LEU A 69 -8.54 8.45 19.01
N SER A 70 -9.21 7.36 19.40
CA SER A 70 -10.51 7.38 20.05
C SER A 70 -10.62 6.33 21.15
N ASN A 71 -11.79 6.26 21.78
CA ASN A 71 -12.13 5.25 22.78
C ASN A 71 -12.41 3.86 22.16
N ASN A 72 -12.44 3.75 20.83
CA ASN A 72 -12.68 2.49 20.12
C ASN A 72 -11.47 2.11 19.25
N PRO A 73 -10.57 1.24 19.76
CA PRO A 73 -9.36 0.85 19.04
C PRO A 73 -9.63 0.20 17.68
N ALA A 74 -10.74 -0.54 17.52
CA ALA A 74 -11.07 -1.16 16.25
C ALA A 74 -11.41 -0.11 15.16
N VAL A 75 -12.06 0.99 15.56
CA VAL A 75 -12.36 2.11 14.65
C VAL A 75 -11.09 2.87 14.30
N ASP A 76 -10.19 3.08 15.26
CA ASP A 76 -8.90 3.74 15.02
C ASP A 76 -8.07 2.94 14.02
N LYS A 77 -7.95 1.62 14.25
CA LYS A 77 -7.28 0.70 13.32
C LYS A 77 -7.91 0.75 11.94
N PHE A 78 -9.24 0.84 11.83
CA PHE A 78 -9.94 0.92 10.54
C PHE A 78 -9.61 2.23 9.81
N ILE A 79 -9.73 3.37 10.49
CA ILE A 79 -9.46 4.70 9.93
C ILE A 79 -8.00 4.81 9.50
N LEU A 80 -7.06 4.39 10.35
CA LEU A 80 -5.64 4.41 10.05
C LEU A 80 -5.31 3.50 8.87
N SER A 81 -5.83 2.27 8.86
CA SER A 81 -5.62 1.34 7.74
C SER A 81 -6.15 1.90 6.43
N PHE A 82 -7.36 2.47 6.45
CA PHE A 82 -7.96 3.07 5.27
C PHE A 82 -7.15 4.28 4.78
N GLY A 83 -6.83 5.22 5.67
CA GLY A 83 -6.08 6.43 5.35
C GLY A 83 -4.68 6.12 4.81
N LEU A 84 -3.97 5.18 5.43
CA LEU A 84 -2.66 4.72 4.95
C LEU A 84 -2.76 4.09 3.57
N SER A 85 -3.79 3.30 3.30
CA SER A 85 -3.98 2.70 1.98
C SER A 85 -4.32 3.73 0.91
N MET A 86 -5.13 4.74 1.23
CA MET A 86 -5.39 5.87 0.32
C MET A 86 -4.11 6.60 -0.06
N VAL A 87 -3.24 6.90 0.90
CA VAL A 87 -1.99 7.64 0.67
C VAL A 87 -0.94 6.79 -0.05
N THR A 88 -0.88 5.48 0.23
CA THR A 88 0.18 4.61 -0.31
C THR A 88 -0.22 3.91 -1.60
N VAL A 89 -1.39 3.28 -1.64
CA VAL A 89 -1.84 2.47 -2.77
C VAL A 89 -2.51 3.36 -3.82
N GLN A 90 -3.49 4.19 -3.43
CA GLN A 90 -4.29 4.94 -4.41
C GLN A 90 -3.50 6.06 -5.07
N SER A 91 -2.69 6.80 -4.30
CA SER A 91 -1.80 7.82 -4.88
C SER A 91 -0.79 7.21 -5.85
N LEU A 92 -0.23 6.04 -5.54
CA LEU A 92 0.71 5.37 -6.45
C LEU A 92 -0.01 4.84 -7.70
N ALA A 93 -1.21 4.27 -7.55
CA ALA A 93 -2.02 3.83 -8.68
C ALA A 93 -2.39 4.99 -9.61
N PHE A 94 -2.72 6.15 -9.06
CA PHE A 94 -2.96 7.37 -9.83
C PHE A 94 -1.71 7.80 -10.62
N ILE A 95 -0.53 7.81 -9.98
CA ILE A 95 0.72 8.20 -10.62
C ILE A 95 1.09 7.21 -11.74
N VAL A 96 0.98 5.90 -11.49
CA VAL A 96 1.27 4.88 -12.52
C VAL A 96 0.35 5.05 -13.73
N ASN A 97 -0.96 5.23 -13.50
CA ASN A 97 -1.91 5.51 -14.57
C ASN A 97 -1.59 6.81 -15.33
N TYR A 98 -1.19 7.86 -14.62
CA TYR A 98 -0.81 9.12 -15.23
C TYR A 98 0.38 8.94 -16.19
N PHE A 99 1.43 8.23 -15.76
CA PHE A 99 2.58 7.93 -16.63
C PHE A 99 2.24 6.95 -17.76
N ALA A 100 1.36 5.99 -17.55
CA ALA A 100 0.89 5.08 -18.59
C ALA A 100 0.22 5.86 -19.75
N VAL A 101 -0.62 6.85 -19.41
CA VAL A 101 -1.37 7.64 -20.38
C VAL A 101 -0.49 8.71 -21.04
N TYR A 102 0.17 9.54 -20.23
CA TYR A 102 0.86 10.74 -20.74
C TYR A 102 2.35 10.52 -21.02
N GLY A 103 2.97 9.53 -20.38
CA GLY A 103 4.39 9.21 -20.55
C GLY A 103 4.63 8.22 -21.69
N GLU A 104 3.88 7.13 -21.71
CA GLU A 104 4.09 6.02 -22.65
C GLU A 104 3.06 5.93 -23.78
N ASN A 105 2.02 6.77 -23.78
CA ASN A 105 0.93 6.77 -24.76
C ASN A 105 0.33 5.36 -24.99
N LEU A 106 0.13 4.59 -23.91
CA LEU A 106 -0.41 3.23 -24.00
C LEU A 106 -1.86 3.25 -24.49
N ASP A 107 -2.19 2.30 -25.37
CA ASP A 107 -3.52 2.17 -25.97
C ASP A 107 -4.61 1.88 -24.92
N GLN A 108 -5.83 2.33 -25.17
CA GLN A 108 -6.94 2.28 -24.23
C GLN A 108 -7.39 0.84 -23.96
N GLU A 109 -7.34 -0.05 -24.95
CA GLU A 109 -7.63 -1.48 -24.78
C GLU A 109 -6.60 -2.18 -23.88
N PHE A 110 -5.34 -1.78 -23.99
CA PHE A 110 -4.26 -2.29 -23.15
C PHE A 110 -4.45 -1.86 -21.69
N ARG A 111 -4.87 -0.62 -21.47
CA ARG A 111 -5.17 -0.08 -20.15
C ARG A 111 -6.29 -0.84 -19.42
N ILE A 112 -7.35 -1.21 -20.13
CA ILE A 112 -8.48 -1.96 -19.53
C ILE A 112 -8.03 -3.34 -19.05
N ARG A 113 -7.13 -4.01 -19.79
CA ARG A 113 -6.54 -5.30 -19.36
C ARG A 113 -5.62 -5.13 -18.15
N MET A 114 -4.93 -4.00 -18.07
CA MET A 114 -3.99 -3.64 -17.01
C MET A 114 -4.65 -3.25 -15.67
N GLU A 115 -5.83 -2.64 -15.71
CA GLU A 115 -6.55 -2.16 -14.51
C GLU A 115 -6.83 -3.27 -13.47
N ALA A 116 -6.95 -4.52 -13.92
CA ALA A 116 -7.17 -5.66 -13.03
C ALA A 116 -5.95 -6.04 -12.18
N TYR A 117 -4.72 -5.85 -12.70
CA TYR A 117 -3.48 -6.34 -12.09
C TYR A 117 -2.70 -5.23 -11.38
N MET A 118 -2.80 -4.00 -11.86
CA MET A 118 -2.03 -2.87 -11.32
C MET A 118 -2.25 -2.65 -9.82
N PRO A 119 -3.49 -2.65 -9.28
CA PRO A 119 -3.70 -2.47 -7.86
C PRO A 119 -3.07 -3.60 -7.01
N LEU A 120 -3.01 -4.83 -7.53
CA LEU A 120 -2.38 -5.96 -6.84
C LEU A 120 -0.86 -5.83 -6.79
N ILE A 121 -0.23 -5.44 -7.91
CA ILE A 121 1.22 -5.21 -7.96
C ILE A 121 1.61 -4.09 -6.98
N ILE A 122 0.85 -2.99 -6.98
CA ILE A 122 1.07 -1.86 -6.09
C ILE A 122 0.88 -2.28 -4.63
N ALA A 123 -0.21 -2.98 -4.31
CA ALA A 123 -0.46 -3.48 -2.96
C ALA A 123 0.69 -4.37 -2.46
N PHE A 124 1.18 -5.28 -3.31
CA PHE A 124 2.32 -6.13 -2.98
C PHE A 124 3.60 -5.33 -2.74
N LEU A 125 3.91 -4.36 -3.61
CA LEU A 125 5.08 -3.50 -3.45
C LEU A 125 5.01 -2.67 -2.16
N VAL A 126 3.86 -2.06 -1.87
CA VAL A 126 3.64 -1.29 -0.64
C VAL A 126 3.87 -2.17 0.59
N VAL A 127 3.31 -3.38 0.60
CA VAL A 127 3.52 -4.34 1.69
C VAL A 127 4.99 -4.73 1.80
N ALA A 128 5.63 -5.11 0.69
CA ALA A 128 7.03 -5.50 0.68
C ALA A 128 7.94 -4.38 1.20
N THR A 129 7.74 -3.14 0.75
CA THR A 129 8.46 -1.97 1.23
C THR A 129 8.23 -1.73 2.72
N ALA A 130 6.99 -1.84 3.20
CA ALA A 130 6.69 -1.70 4.62
C ALA A 130 7.42 -2.74 5.48
N PHE A 131 7.51 -4.00 5.02
CA PHE A 131 8.29 -5.04 5.69
C PHE A 131 9.78 -4.74 5.66
N VAL A 132 10.35 -4.42 4.50
CA VAL A 132 11.77 -4.12 4.36
C VAL A 132 12.16 -2.96 5.29
N LEU A 133 11.39 -1.88 5.29
CA LEU A 133 11.65 -0.75 6.18
C LEU A 133 11.59 -1.15 7.65
N LYS A 134 10.68 -2.04 8.06
CA LYS A 134 10.50 -2.40 9.47
C LYS A 134 11.68 -3.23 9.98
N PHE A 135 12.08 -4.23 9.20
CA PHE A 135 13.07 -5.21 9.61
C PHE A 135 14.51 -4.77 9.33
N PHE A 136 14.73 -3.91 8.33
CA PHE A 136 16.06 -3.41 7.97
C PHE A 136 16.32 -1.97 8.40
N TRP A 137 15.42 -1.33 9.17
CA TRP A 137 15.57 0.05 9.63
C TRP A 137 16.94 0.29 10.28
N GLY A 138 17.38 -0.59 11.18
CA GLY A 138 18.66 -0.44 11.88
C GLY A 138 19.87 -0.44 10.95
N THR A 139 19.85 -1.28 9.92
CA THR A 139 20.89 -1.31 8.88
C THR A 139 20.85 -0.05 8.04
N ILE A 140 19.66 0.37 7.61
CA ILE A 140 19.44 1.59 6.82
C ILE A 140 19.90 2.82 7.60
N SER A 141 19.52 2.96 8.87
CA SER A 141 19.91 4.07 9.73
C SER A 141 21.41 4.09 9.99
N SER A 142 22.04 2.91 10.13
CA SER A 142 23.49 2.81 10.30
C SER A 142 24.24 3.26 9.05
N ILE A 143 23.80 2.82 7.86
CA ILE A 143 24.38 3.25 6.58
C ILE A 143 24.18 4.75 6.39
N TRP A 144 22.98 5.26 6.68
CA TRP A 144 22.66 6.67 6.61
C TRP A 144 23.55 7.50 7.53
N GLY A 145 23.74 7.08 8.79
CA GLY A 145 24.65 7.75 9.73
C GLY A 145 26.08 7.82 9.21
N LYS A 146 26.62 6.70 8.71
CA LYS A 146 27.98 6.68 8.12
C LYS A 146 28.13 7.60 6.91
N LEU A 147 27.10 7.69 6.06
CA LEU A 147 27.06 8.61 4.93
C LEU A 147 27.03 10.07 5.41
N MET A 148 26.19 10.39 6.40
CA MET A 148 26.13 11.73 7.00
C MET A 148 27.48 12.15 7.57
N ASP A 149 28.15 11.28 8.33
CA ASP A 149 29.47 11.55 8.91
C ASP A 149 30.54 11.77 7.82
N TRP A 150 30.53 10.95 6.76
CA TRP A 150 31.45 11.09 5.64
C TRP A 150 31.25 12.42 4.89
N PHE A 151 29.98 12.79 4.62
CA PHE A 151 29.64 14.05 3.96
C PHE A 151 29.99 15.26 4.82
N ALA A 152 29.75 15.19 6.13
CA ALA A 152 30.14 16.23 7.09
C ALA A 152 31.67 16.41 7.13
N ALA A 153 32.42 15.30 7.13
CA ALA A 153 33.88 15.34 7.10
C ALA A 153 34.45 15.92 5.80
N LYS A 154 33.78 15.71 4.66
CA LYS A 154 34.26 16.18 3.34
C LYS A 154 33.82 17.59 2.96
N LEU A 155 32.61 17.99 3.33
CA LEU A 155 31.99 19.25 2.89
C LEU A 155 31.73 20.22 4.05
N GLY A 156 32.19 19.89 5.27
CA GLY A 156 32.02 20.72 6.45
C GLY A 156 30.54 20.99 6.77
N GLY A 157 30.22 22.24 7.13
CA GLY A 157 28.87 22.64 7.51
C GLY A 157 27.79 22.43 6.43
N ALA A 158 28.17 22.37 5.15
CA ALA A 158 27.25 22.14 4.04
C ALA A 158 27.03 20.65 3.71
N GLY A 159 27.76 19.72 4.35
CA GLY A 159 27.70 18.30 4.03
C GLY A 159 26.33 17.67 4.26
N HIS A 160 25.66 18.06 5.34
CA HIS A 160 24.34 17.54 5.70
C HIS A 160 23.28 17.94 4.66
N THR A 161 23.26 19.21 4.26
CA THR A 161 22.32 19.75 3.27
C THR A 161 22.55 19.12 1.89
N THR A 162 23.81 18.96 1.48
CA THR A 162 24.14 18.36 0.17
C THR A 162 23.70 16.90 0.09
N LEU A 163 23.91 16.12 1.16
CA LEU A 163 23.46 14.73 1.21
C LEU A 163 21.93 14.62 1.17
N LEU A 164 21.20 15.51 1.85
CA LEU A 164 19.73 15.54 1.79
C LEU A 164 19.23 15.82 0.37
N VAL A 165 19.84 16.78 -0.33
CA VAL A 165 19.49 17.11 -1.72
C VAL A 165 19.77 15.91 -2.63
N LEU A 166 20.95 15.30 -2.53
CA LEU A 166 21.31 14.10 -3.30
C LEU A 166 20.37 12.93 -3.02
N ALA A 167 20.07 12.66 -1.76
CA ALA A 167 19.14 11.61 -1.38
C ALA A 167 17.74 11.85 -1.95
N THR A 168 17.29 13.10 -2.00
CA THR A 168 16.01 13.46 -2.64
C THR A 168 16.02 13.09 -4.13
N PHE A 169 17.07 13.45 -4.88
CA PHE A 169 17.18 13.07 -6.29
C PHE A 169 17.26 11.55 -6.49
N ILE A 170 17.99 10.84 -5.63
CA ILE A 170 18.07 9.38 -5.68
C ILE A 170 16.70 8.74 -5.41
N ILE A 171 15.97 9.23 -4.40
CA ILE A 171 14.62 8.74 -4.09
C ILE A 171 13.68 8.96 -5.28
N LEU A 172 13.71 10.15 -5.90
CA LEU A 172 12.91 10.43 -7.09
C LEU A 172 13.27 9.53 -8.28
N ALA A 173 14.56 9.28 -8.50
CA ALA A 173 15.03 8.38 -9.56
C ALA A 173 14.59 6.93 -9.31
N LEU A 174 14.71 6.45 -8.06
CA LEU A 174 14.22 5.13 -7.66
C LEU A 174 12.71 5.04 -7.81
N PHE A 175 11.96 6.08 -7.43
CA PHE A 175 10.51 6.13 -7.58
C PHE A 175 10.08 6.02 -9.05
N TYR A 176 10.73 6.80 -9.93
CA TYR A 176 10.52 6.70 -11.38
C TYR A 176 10.88 5.31 -11.92
N LEU A 177 11.98 4.71 -11.47
CA LEU A 177 12.36 3.36 -11.84
C LEU A 177 11.33 2.32 -11.40
N VAL A 178 10.77 2.45 -10.19
CA VAL A 178 9.68 1.59 -9.71
C VAL A 178 8.46 1.71 -10.62
N ILE A 179 8.05 2.92 -11.00
CA ILE A 179 6.94 3.13 -11.95
C ILE A 179 7.24 2.43 -13.28
N LYS A 180 8.44 2.61 -13.83
CA LYS A 180 8.86 1.95 -15.08
C LYS A 180 8.85 0.42 -14.97
N VAL A 181 9.31 -0.13 -13.86
CA VAL A 181 9.28 -1.59 -13.61
C VAL A 181 7.85 -2.09 -13.52
N ILE A 182 6.97 -1.37 -12.81
CA ILE A 182 5.54 -1.72 -12.74
C ILE A 182 4.95 -1.75 -14.16
N LEU A 183 5.16 -0.69 -14.95
CA LEU A 183 4.69 -0.63 -16.34
C LEU A 183 5.27 -1.76 -17.20
N LEU A 184 6.56 -2.08 -17.08
CA LEU A 184 7.20 -3.15 -17.83
C LEU A 184 6.64 -4.53 -17.46
N VAL A 185 6.47 -4.82 -16.17
CA VAL A 185 5.85 -6.07 -15.70
C VAL A 185 4.43 -6.17 -16.25
N MET A 186 3.67 -5.09 -16.17
CA MET A 186 2.31 -5.04 -16.70
C MET A 186 2.28 -5.25 -18.23
N VAL A 187 3.26 -4.72 -18.97
CA VAL A 187 3.36 -4.95 -20.41
C VAL A 187 3.61 -6.42 -20.72
N SER A 188 4.55 -7.05 -20.01
CA SER A 188 4.86 -8.47 -20.21
C SER A 188 3.71 -9.43 -19.87
N MET A 189 2.80 -9.03 -18.98
CA MET A 189 1.61 -9.82 -18.62
C MET A 189 0.46 -9.66 -19.60
N ALA A 190 0.49 -8.65 -20.46
CA ALA A 190 -0.57 -8.31 -21.40
C ALA A 190 -0.29 -8.77 -22.85
N THR A 191 0.92 -9.26 -23.12
CA THR A 191 1.36 -9.92 -24.37
C THR A 191 1.28 -11.43 -24.23
#